data_AF-A0A385BK70-F1
#
_entry.id   AF-A0A385BK70-F1
#
_cell.length_a   1.000
_cell.length_b   1.000
_cell.length_c   1.000
_cell.angle_alpha   90.00
_cell.angle_beta   90.00
_cell.angle_gamma   90.00
#
_symmetry.space_group_name_H-M   'P 1'
#
loop_
_entity.id
_entity.type
_entity.pdbx_description
1 polymer ?
#
loop_
_entity_poly.entity_id
_entity_poly.type
_entity_poly.pdbx_seq_one_letter_code
_entity_poly.pdbx_strand_id
1 'polypeptide(L)'
;MKKNAVLYILLFFLIGVNGFFLYNYIGKPDTEKESRPKNPMDFVIEQLEFDSEQMQKIELLNREHHHKMMRIRNDKKELKDALFNSISNSAIDENYVDSITTLIGEKEKMRDVATYYHFKKIQEICNDKQKEIFKEIINEALHKAGRREHGPPPHRREDGRFPPPPPL
;
A
#
# COMPACT_ATOMS: atom_id res chain seq x y z
N MET A 1 35.31 -51.92 15.50
CA MET A 1 34.12 -51.23 16.07
C MET A 1 33.93 -49.91 15.33
N LYS A 2 32.68 -49.43 15.15
CA LYS A 2 32.24 -48.19 14.44
C LYS A 2 31.58 -48.35 13.04
N LYS A 3 30.92 -49.48 12.75
CA LYS A 3 29.95 -49.54 11.61
C LYS A 3 28.77 -48.59 11.81
N ASN A 4 28.45 -48.25 13.05
CA ASN A 4 27.33 -47.36 13.39
C ASN A 4 27.75 -45.89 13.40
N ALA A 5 29.05 -45.56 13.32
CA ALA A 5 29.50 -44.17 13.36
C ALA A 5 29.05 -43.39 12.13
N VAL A 6 29.06 -44.03 10.95
CA VAL A 6 28.54 -43.44 9.71
C VAL A 6 27.04 -43.20 9.81
N LEU A 7 26.29 -44.15 10.39
CA LEU A 7 24.85 -44.00 10.65
C LEU A 7 24.56 -42.85 11.62
N TYR A 8 25.33 -42.71 12.70
CA TYR A 8 25.17 -41.59 13.63
C TYR A 8 25.52 -40.23 13.02
N ILE A 9 26.55 -40.16 12.17
CA ILE A 9 26.93 -38.95 11.44
C ILE A 9 25.81 -38.56 10.46
N LEU A 10 25.29 -39.53 9.70
CA LEU A 10 24.18 -39.31 8.77
C LEU A 10 22.91 -38.86 9.50
N LEU A 11 22.61 -39.46 10.66
CA LEU A 11 21.46 -39.10 11.48
C LEU A 11 21.58 -37.66 12.01
N PHE A 12 22.73 -37.29 12.55
CA PHE A 12 22.98 -35.91 13.00
C PHE A 12 22.92 -34.90 11.86
N PHE A 13 23.42 -35.25 10.67
CA PHE A 13 23.31 -34.42 9.48
C PHE A 13 21.85 -34.22 9.06
N LEU A 14 21.05 -35.30 9.05
CA LEU A 14 19.63 -35.24 8.70
C LEU A 14 18.84 -34.37 9.69
N ILE A 15 19.11 -34.50 10.99
CA ILE A 15 18.49 -33.68 12.04
C ILE A 15 18.94 -32.22 11.91
N GLY A 16 20.22 -31.96 11.64
CA GLY A 16 20.75 -30.61 11.47
C GLY A 16 20.18 -29.88 10.25
N VAL A 17 20.11 -30.55 9.09
CA VAL A 17 19.54 -29.99 7.86
C VAL A 17 18.04 -29.78 7.99
N ASN A 18 17.29 -30.77 8.49
CA ASN A 18 15.85 -30.61 8.71
C ASN A 18 15.55 -29.57 9.80
N GLY A 19 16.37 -29.48 10.85
CA GLY A 19 16.28 -28.45 11.87
C GLY A 19 16.57 -27.05 11.34
N PHE A 20 17.58 -26.91 10.47
CA PHE A 20 17.89 -25.66 9.76
C PHE A 20 16.75 -25.25 8.82
N PHE A 21 16.19 -26.20 8.06
CA PHE A 21 15.02 -25.96 7.23
C PHE A 21 13.82 -25.54 8.07
N LEU A 22 13.48 -26.26 9.15
CA LEU A 22 12.40 -25.89 10.05
C LEU A 22 12.63 -24.50 10.66
N TYR A 23 13.84 -24.19 11.13
CA TYR A 23 14.14 -22.85 11.67
C TYR A 23 13.97 -21.74 10.62
N ASN A 24 14.39 -21.97 9.37
CA ASN A 24 14.28 -20.97 8.30
C ASN A 24 12.85 -20.86 7.73
N TYR A 25 12.07 -21.95 7.73
CA TYR A 25 10.71 -22.01 7.16
C TYR A 25 9.58 -21.79 8.18
N ILE A 26 9.77 -22.16 9.45
CA ILE A 26 8.79 -21.96 10.55
C ILE A 26 9.12 -20.71 11.38
N GLY A 27 10.39 -20.27 11.41
CA GLY A 27 10.83 -19.09 12.16
C GLY A 27 10.65 -17.75 11.45
N LYS A 28 10.21 -17.75 10.19
CA LYS A 28 9.66 -16.55 9.58
C LYS A 28 8.19 -16.50 9.97
N PRO A 29 7.74 -15.65 10.92
CA PRO A 29 6.34 -15.29 10.92
C PRO A 29 6.03 -14.82 9.51
N ASP A 30 4.87 -15.21 8.97
CA ASP A 30 4.31 -14.60 7.77
C ASP A 30 4.16 -13.10 8.05
N THR A 31 5.26 -12.36 7.95
CA THR A 31 5.17 -10.96 7.60
C THR A 31 4.74 -11.01 6.16
N GLU A 32 3.42 -10.96 5.95
CA GLU A 32 2.73 -10.30 4.84
C GLU A 32 3.29 -8.87 4.64
N LYS A 33 4.59 -8.79 4.36
CA LYS A 33 5.33 -7.61 3.93
C LYS A 33 5.80 -7.80 2.50
N GLU A 34 5.40 -8.87 1.83
CA GLU A 34 5.47 -8.94 0.38
C GLU A 34 4.19 -8.32 -0.20
N SER A 35 4.37 -7.17 -0.86
CA SER A 35 3.36 -6.45 -1.65
C SER A 35 2.38 -5.50 -0.93
N ARG A 36 2.74 -4.91 0.22
CA ARG A 36 2.24 -3.54 0.41
C ARG A 36 2.86 -2.71 -0.71
N PRO A 37 2.09 -2.03 -1.58
CA PRO A 37 2.69 -1.06 -2.47
C PRO A 37 3.46 -0.12 -1.54
N LYS A 38 4.80 -0.16 -1.58
CA LYS A 38 5.65 0.77 -0.82
C LYS A 38 5.04 2.12 -1.13
N ASN A 39 4.47 2.77 -0.12
CA ASN A 39 3.96 4.10 -0.35
C ASN A 39 5.15 4.90 -0.88
N PRO A 40 4.98 5.76 -1.89
CA PRO A 40 6.07 6.62 -2.31
C PRO A 40 6.67 7.40 -1.12
N MET A 41 5.88 7.57 -0.06
CA MET A 41 6.29 8.09 1.26
C MET A 41 7.27 7.22 2.04
N ASP A 42 7.16 5.89 1.98
CA ASP A 42 8.09 5.00 2.67
C ASP A 42 9.51 5.16 2.08
N PHE A 43 9.58 5.43 0.77
CA PHE A 43 10.84 5.74 0.08
C PHE A 43 11.39 7.12 0.46
N VAL A 44 10.52 8.13 0.62
CA VAL A 44 10.91 9.48 1.08
C VAL A 44 11.55 9.43 2.47
N ILE A 45 10.97 8.66 3.39
CA ILE A 45 11.47 8.53 4.78
C ILE A 45 12.78 7.74 4.81
N GLU A 46 12.92 6.72 3.96
CA GLU A 46 14.12 5.90 3.85
C GLU A 46 15.31 6.67 3.24
N GLN A 47 15.06 7.67 2.38
CA GLN A 47 16.12 8.45 1.71
C GLN A 47 16.58 9.72 2.43
N LEU A 48 15.73 10.32 3.28
CA LEU A 48 16.01 11.64 3.87
C LEU A 48 16.71 11.59 5.24
N GLU A 49 16.96 10.38 5.77
CA GLU A 49 17.63 10.13 7.06
C GLU A 49 17.18 11.12 8.15
N PHE A 50 15.85 11.21 8.34
CA PHE A 50 15.27 12.11 9.33
C PHE A 50 15.80 11.82 10.73
N ASP A 51 16.05 12.88 11.51
CA ASP A 51 16.42 12.72 12.91
C ASP A 51 15.26 12.16 13.75
N SER A 52 15.54 11.77 14.99
CA SER A 52 14.55 11.14 15.88
C SER A 52 13.35 12.04 16.20
N GLU A 53 13.52 13.37 16.24
CA GLU A 53 12.43 14.31 16.50
C GLU A 53 11.59 14.56 15.24
N GLN A 54 12.23 14.65 14.08
CA GLN A 54 11.58 14.75 12.77
C GLN A 54 10.76 13.48 12.49
N MET A 55 11.30 12.29 12.77
CA MET A 55 10.59 11.02 12.59
C MET A 55 9.29 10.94 13.40
N GLN A 56 9.29 11.36 14.67
CA GLN A 56 8.08 11.35 15.49
C GLN A 56 6.98 12.27 14.92
N LYS A 57 7.37 13.46 14.47
CA LYS A 57 6.43 14.42 13.84
C LYS A 57 5.88 13.89 12.53
N ILE A 58 6.73 13.29 11.69
CA ILE A 58 6.33 12.73 10.40
C ILE A 58 5.43 11.50 10.58
N GLU A 59 5.70 10.64 11.57
CA GLU A 59 4.86 9.48 11.86
C GLU A 59 3.43 9.88 12.25
N LEU A 60 3.28 10.93 13.04
CA LEU A 60 1.96 11.49 13.38
C LEU A 60 1.24 12.01 12.12
N LEU A 61 1.94 12.80 11.30
CA LEU A 61 1.40 13.31 10.04
C LEU A 61 0.99 12.19 9.08
N ASN A 62 1.76 11.10 9.02
CA ASN A 62 1.47 9.93 8.20
C ASN A 62 0.22 9.21 8.69
N ARG A 63 0.07 9.01 10.00
CA ARG A 63 -1.14 8.41 10.58
C ARG A 63 -2.38 9.22 10.25
N GLU A 64 -2.34 10.53 10.47
CA GLU A 64 -3.46 11.43 10.15
C GLU A 64 -3.81 11.40 8.67
N HIS A 65 -2.80 11.49 7.79
CA HIS A 65 -3.00 11.44 6.35
C HIS A 65 -3.59 10.10 5.92
N HIS A 66 -3.06 8.99 6.45
CA HIS A 66 -3.55 7.65 6.16
C HIS A 66 -5.04 7.48 6.50
N HIS A 67 -5.45 7.89 7.71
CA HIS A 67 -6.86 7.83 8.11
C HIS A 67 -7.75 8.69 7.20
N LYS A 68 -7.30 9.90 6.85
CA LYS A 68 -8.03 10.79 5.94
C LYS A 68 -8.16 10.18 4.53
N MET A 69 -7.09 9.58 4.02
CA MET A 69 -7.08 8.91 2.71
C MET A 69 -8.01 7.70 2.68
N MET A 70 -8.01 6.89 3.75
CA MET A 70 -8.90 5.73 3.86
C MET A 70 -10.36 6.15 3.84
N ARG A 71 -10.73 7.21 4.59
CA ARG A 71 -12.10 7.72 4.57
C ARG A 71 -12.52 8.21 3.18
N ILE A 72 -11.69 9.04 2.54
CA ILE A 72 -11.97 9.56 1.18
C ILE A 72 -12.13 8.40 0.18
N ARG A 73 -11.29 7.37 0.28
CA ARG A 73 -11.37 6.19 -0.58
C ARG A 73 -12.67 5.42 -0.37
N ASN A 74 -13.08 5.20 0.87
CA ASN A 74 -14.32 4.49 1.19
C ASN A 74 -15.54 5.28 0.70
N ASP A 75 -15.62 6.57 1.00
CA ASP A 75 -16.70 7.44 0.51
C ASP A 75 -16.79 7.43 -1.03
N LYS A 76 -15.64 7.52 -1.72
CA LYS A 76 -15.59 7.47 -3.19
C LYS A 76 -16.06 6.12 -3.72
N LYS A 77 -15.74 5.03 -3.03
CA LYS A 77 -16.19 3.68 -3.40
C LYS A 77 -17.71 3.58 -3.26
N GLU A 78 -18.27 4.01 -2.13
CA GLU A 78 -19.72 4.00 -1.91
C GLU A 78 -20.47 4.84 -2.95
N LEU A 79 -19.96 6.01 -3.31
CA LEU A 79 -20.52 6.84 -4.37
C LEU A 79 -20.47 6.15 -5.75
N LYS A 80 -19.38 5.44 -6.06
CA LYS A 80 -19.29 4.66 -7.30
C LYS A 80 -20.25 3.48 -7.29
N ASP A 81 -20.35 2.76 -6.18
CA ASP A 81 -21.28 1.64 -6.03
C ASP A 81 -22.73 2.15 -6.21
N ALA A 82 -23.08 3.29 -5.60
CA ALA A 82 -24.38 3.94 -5.78
C ALA A 82 -24.64 4.39 -7.23
N LEU A 83 -23.62 4.89 -7.93
CA LEU A 83 -23.71 5.28 -9.34
C LEU A 83 -24.00 4.07 -10.24
N PHE A 84 -23.26 2.98 -10.07
CA PHE A 84 -23.36 1.83 -10.98
C PHE A 84 -24.55 0.91 -10.64
N ASN A 85 -24.93 0.80 -9.37
CA ASN A 85 -26.17 0.09 -8.97
C ASN A 85 -27.43 0.80 -9.50
N SER A 86 -27.30 2.08 -9.84
CA SER A 86 -28.37 2.90 -10.42
C SER A 86 -28.72 2.52 -11.87
N ILE A 87 -27.84 1.80 -12.58
CA ILE A 87 -28.03 1.46 -14.01
C ILE A 87 -29.29 0.61 -14.25
N SER A 88 -29.64 -0.28 -13.32
CA SER A 88 -30.80 -1.17 -13.46
C SER A 88 -32.13 -0.50 -13.11
N ASN A 89 -32.13 0.76 -12.67
CA ASN A 89 -33.32 1.47 -12.24
C ASN A 89 -33.81 2.43 -13.32
N SER A 90 -34.93 2.10 -13.95
CA SER A 90 -35.54 2.88 -15.04
C SER A 90 -36.13 4.23 -14.61
N ALA A 91 -36.19 4.51 -13.30
CA ALA A 91 -36.72 5.75 -12.75
C ALA A 91 -35.62 6.79 -12.42
N ILE A 92 -34.35 6.50 -12.72
CA ILE A 92 -33.24 7.42 -12.42
C ILE A 92 -33.06 8.44 -13.55
N ASP A 93 -33.08 9.71 -13.14
CA ASP A 93 -32.94 10.87 -14.01
C ASP A 93 -31.47 11.31 -14.13
N GLU A 94 -31.15 12.03 -15.21
CA GLU A 94 -29.82 12.58 -15.51
C GLU A 94 -29.29 13.46 -14.37
N ASN A 95 -30.17 14.17 -13.67
CA ASN A 95 -29.84 14.98 -12.49
C ASN A 95 -29.21 14.17 -11.34
N TYR A 96 -29.63 12.91 -11.14
CA TYR A 96 -29.04 12.05 -10.11
C TYR A 96 -27.62 11.61 -10.49
N VAL A 97 -27.41 11.29 -11.77
CA VAL A 97 -26.09 10.92 -12.31
C VAL A 97 -25.11 12.10 -12.19
N ASP A 98 -25.54 13.31 -12.56
CA ASP A 98 -24.74 14.52 -12.43
C ASP A 98 -24.35 14.80 -10.97
N SER A 99 -25.31 14.68 -10.05
CA SER A 99 -25.08 14.86 -8.62
C SER A 99 -24.05 13.87 -8.07
N ILE A 100 -24.20 12.56 -8.33
CA ILE A 100 -23.26 11.56 -7.83
C ILE A 100 -21.87 11.72 -8.45
N THR A 101 -21.79 11.98 -9.76
CA THR A 101 -20.50 12.18 -10.43
C THR A 101 -19.78 13.44 -9.93
N THR A 102 -20.52 14.51 -9.63
CA THR A 102 -20.00 15.71 -8.97
C THR A 102 -19.41 15.36 -7.60
N LEU A 103 -20.14 14.62 -6.76
CA LEU A 103 -19.65 14.17 -5.45
C LEU A 103 -18.39 13.30 -5.57
N ILE A 104 -18.30 12.42 -6.57
CA ILE A 104 -17.09 11.64 -6.85
C ILE A 104 -15.92 12.57 -7.19
N GLY A 105 -16.14 13.59 -8.02
CA GLY A 105 -15.15 14.61 -8.35
C GLY A 105 -14.69 15.40 -7.12
N GLU A 106 -15.60 15.75 -6.22
CA GLU A 106 -15.27 16.39 -4.95
C GLU A 106 -14.39 15.52 -4.06
N LYS A 107 -14.66 14.21 -3.97
CA LYS A 107 -13.78 13.28 -3.22
C LYS A 107 -12.39 13.22 -3.83
N GLU A 108 -12.27 13.27 -5.15
CA GLU A 108 -10.97 13.33 -5.83
C GLU A 108 -10.22 14.61 -5.51
N LYS A 109 -10.89 15.77 -5.61
CA LYS A 109 -10.34 17.06 -5.22
C LYS A 109 -9.86 17.03 -3.76
N MET A 110 -10.66 16.48 -2.85
CA MET A 110 -10.30 16.36 -1.42
C MET A 110 -9.05 15.50 -1.22
N ARG A 111 -8.90 14.43 -2.00
CA ARG A 111 -7.70 13.57 -1.98
C ARG A 111 -6.48 14.38 -2.36
N ASP A 112 -6.51 15.05 -3.51
CA ASP A 112 -5.34 15.77 -4.04
C ASP A 112 -4.94 16.93 -3.14
N VAL A 113 -5.92 17.68 -2.62
CA VAL A 113 -5.68 18.74 -1.62
C VAL A 113 -5.03 18.19 -0.36
N ALA A 114 -5.52 17.06 0.16
CA ALA A 114 -4.96 16.46 1.37
C ALA A 114 -3.54 15.91 1.15
N THR A 115 -3.24 15.37 -0.03
CA THR A 115 -1.89 14.96 -0.45
C THR A 115 -0.94 16.14 -0.54
N TYR A 116 -1.36 17.24 -1.19
CA TYR A 116 -0.57 18.47 -1.28
C TYR A 116 -0.20 19.01 0.10
N TYR A 117 -1.17 19.16 1.00
CA TYR A 117 -0.91 19.67 2.35
C TYR A 117 -0.08 18.71 3.19
N HIS A 118 -0.20 17.40 2.99
CA HIS A 118 0.66 16.43 3.66
C HIS A 118 2.13 16.61 3.27
N PHE A 119 2.42 16.70 1.97
CA PHE A 119 3.76 17.00 1.48
C PHE A 119 4.30 18.35 1.97
N LYS A 120 3.45 19.39 1.96
CA LYS A 120 3.83 20.71 2.46
C LYS A 120 4.26 20.66 3.93
N LYS A 121 3.51 19.98 4.79
CA LYS A 121 3.85 19.83 6.21
C LYS A 121 5.16 19.07 6.42
N ILE A 122 5.47 18.09 5.57
CA ILE A 122 6.75 17.37 5.65
C ILE A 122 7.90 18.26 5.20
N GLN A 123 7.72 19.02 4.13
CA GLN A 123 8.71 20.00 3.68
C GLN A 123 9.04 21.04 4.77
N GLU A 124 8.06 21.44 5.59
CA GLU A 124 8.25 22.35 6.72
C GLU A 124 9.08 21.75 7.85
N ILE A 125 9.12 20.41 7.98
CA ILE A 125 9.93 19.69 8.98
C ILE A 125 11.37 19.48 8.48
N CYS A 126 11.57 19.42 7.16
CA CYS A 126 12.88 19.24 6.54
C CYS A 126 13.83 20.43 6.76
N ASN A 127 15.11 20.16 6.94
CA ASN A 127 16.18 21.16 6.83
C ASN A 127 16.48 21.54 5.38
N ASP A 128 17.33 22.54 5.15
CA ASP A 128 17.56 23.07 3.79
C ASP A 128 18.18 22.05 2.83
N LYS A 129 19.05 21.14 3.31
CA LYS A 129 19.59 20.04 2.49
C LYS A 129 18.52 18.99 2.16
N GLN A 130 17.69 18.64 3.14
CA GLN A 130 16.57 17.71 2.98
C GLN A 130 15.51 18.24 2.01
N LYS A 131 15.27 19.55 1.96
CA LYS A 131 14.30 20.17 1.03
C LYS A 131 14.69 19.98 -0.44
N GLU A 132 15.99 20.02 -0.77
CA GLU A 132 16.47 19.79 -2.14
C GLU A 132 16.19 18.35 -2.59
N ILE A 133 16.57 17.37 -1.75
CA ILE A 133 16.31 15.94 -1.99
C ILE A 133 14.80 15.66 -2.06
N PHE A 134 14.02 16.26 -1.15
CA PHE A 134 12.55 16.11 -1.13
C PHE A 134 11.90 16.59 -2.43
N LYS A 135 12.38 17.70 -3.01
CA LYS A 135 11.88 18.22 -4.29
C LYS A 135 12.14 17.25 -5.45
N GLU A 136 13.31 16.62 -5.48
CA GLU A 136 13.65 15.60 -6.49
C GLU A 136 12.73 14.38 -6.36
N ILE A 137 12.53 13.89 -5.12
CA ILE A 137 11.68 12.73 -4.86
C ILE A 137 10.22 13.00 -5.22
N ILE A 138 9.66 14.17 -4.88
CA ILE A 138 8.29 14.51 -5.27
C ILE A 138 8.13 14.53 -6.78
N ASN A 139 9.08 15.16 -7.50
CA ASN A 139 9.04 15.18 -8.95
C ASN A 139 9.06 13.75 -9.50
N GLU A 140 9.97 12.89 -9.04
CA GLU A 140 10.03 11.52 -9.51
C GLU A 140 8.76 10.71 -9.17
N ALA A 141 8.22 10.88 -7.96
CA ALA A 141 7.00 10.22 -7.51
C ALA A 141 5.79 10.62 -8.35
N LEU A 142 5.64 11.90 -8.69
CA LEU A 142 4.59 12.39 -9.57
C LEU A 142 4.73 11.82 -10.99
N HIS A 143 5.95 11.78 -11.54
CA HIS A 143 6.22 11.18 -12.86
C HIS A 143 5.95 9.67 -12.90
N LYS A 144 6.23 8.94 -11.80
CA LYS A 144 5.94 7.50 -11.70
C LYS A 144 4.46 7.20 -11.44
N ALA A 145 3.76 8.04 -10.68
CA ALA A 145 2.32 7.90 -10.44
C ALA A 145 1.52 7.97 -11.74
N GLY A 146 1.83 8.95 -12.61
CA GLY A 146 1.19 9.07 -13.93
C GLY A 146 1.46 7.88 -14.87
N ARG A 147 2.55 7.13 -14.68
CA ARG A 147 2.87 5.92 -15.47
C ARG A 147 2.19 4.66 -14.96
N ARG A 148 1.84 4.59 -13.66
CA ARG A 148 1.21 3.39 -13.06
C ARG A 148 -0.28 3.26 -13.38
N GLU A 149 -0.95 4.34 -13.78
CA GLU A 149 -2.34 4.28 -14.27
C GLU A 149 -2.48 3.64 -15.66
N HIS A 150 -1.38 3.46 -16.41
CA HIS A 150 -1.35 2.84 -17.74
C HIS A 150 -0.53 1.54 -17.80
N GLY A 151 -0.09 1.01 -16.66
CA GLY A 151 0.53 -0.31 -16.62
C GLY A 151 -0.52 -1.40 -16.84
N PRO A 152 -0.29 -2.41 -17.71
CA PRO A 152 -1.19 -3.54 -17.80
C PRO A 152 -1.39 -4.13 -16.39
N PRO A 153 -2.61 -4.53 -16.02
CA PRO A 153 -2.84 -5.17 -14.73
C PRO A 153 -1.84 -6.33 -14.57
N PRO A 154 -1.26 -6.55 -13.38
CA PRO A 154 -0.40 -7.69 -13.15
C PRO A 154 -1.17 -8.93 -13.59
N HIS A 155 -0.56 -9.75 -14.46
CA HIS A 155 -1.17 -10.97 -14.99
C HIS A 155 -1.84 -11.71 -13.83
N ARG A 156 -3.18 -11.70 -13.84
CA ARG A 156 -4.01 -12.53 -12.97
C ARG A 156 -3.50 -13.95 -13.17
N ARG A 157 -2.92 -14.55 -12.13
CA ARG A 157 -2.63 -15.98 -12.13
C ARG A 157 -3.94 -16.69 -12.47
N GLU A 158 -3.86 -17.58 -13.44
CA GLU A 158 -4.97 -18.25 -14.11
C GLU A 158 -5.66 -19.32 -13.24
N ASP A 159 -5.57 -19.23 -11.92
CA ASP A 159 -6.08 -20.23 -10.98
C ASP A 159 -7.43 -19.85 -10.36
N GLY A 160 -8.36 -19.39 -11.19
CA GLY A 160 -9.80 -19.76 -11.18
C GLY A 160 -10.61 -19.86 -9.87
N ARG A 161 -10.17 -19.35 -8.72
CA ARG A 161 -10.90 -19.47 -7.44
C ARG A 161 -11.28 -18.09 -6.92
N PHE A 162 -12.34 -17.53 -7.49
CA PHE A 162 -13.11 -16.53 -6.77
C PHE A 162 -13.83 -17.23 -5.61
N PRO A 163 -13.72 -16.74 -4.36
CA PRO A 163 -14.66 -17.15 -3.32
C PRO A 163 -16.07 -16.73 -3.75
N PRO A 164 -17.10 -17.58 -3.54
CA PRO A 164 -18.46 -17.23 -3.92
C PRO A 164 -18.89 -15.96 -3.16
N PRO A 165 -19.72 -15.09 -3.79
CA PRO A 165 -20.26 -13.93 -3.12
C PRO A 165 -21.09 -14.37 -1.89
N PRO A 166 -21.06 -13.61 -0.79
CA PRO A 166 -21.92 -13.88 0.35
C PRO A 166 -23.40 -13.84 -0.09
N PRO A 167 -24.24 -14.74 0.44
CA PRO A 167 -25.66 -14.75 0.10
C PRO A 167 -26.35 -13.45 0.58
N LEU A 168 -27.28 -12.97 -0.24
CA LEU A 168 -28.18 -11.84 0.03
C LEU A 168 -29.12 -12.14 1.19
#